data_AF-A0A967SRP6-F1
#
_entry.id   AF-A0A967SRP6-F1
#
_cell.length_a   1.000
_cell.length_b   1.000
_cell.length_c   1.000
_cell.angle_alpha   90.00
_cell.angle_beta   90.00
_cell.angle_gamma   90.00
#
_symmetry.space_group_name_H-M   'P 1'
#
loop_
_entity.id
_entity.type
_entity.pdbx_description
1 polymer ?
#
loop_
_entity_poly.entity_id
_entity_poly.type
_entity_poly.pdbx_seq_one_letter_code
_entity_poly.pdbx_strand_id
1 'polypeptide(L)'
;NPYWNVPESIATEEILPVARQDPTFLRRNNYEVVRNGRTVGPGALSARAIASGEVRIRQKPGAGNALGHVKFLFPNQYDIYLHDTPADHLFTQKNRAFSHGCIRVERPDDLARTLLAALSDRDPASYEELRGNEGEQWIPFDHKIPVYILYFTAWVDEDGTLRFHPDIYDRDRSLEGERQEKLGPVEPRPVTGATS
;
A
#
# COMPACT_ATOMS: atom_id res chain seq x y z
N ASN A 1 14.19 -5.52 4.15
CA ASN A 1 13.75 -5.61 5.56
C ASN A 1 13.38 -4.24 6.12
N PRO A 2 12.23 -3.63 5.74
CA PRO A 2 11.92 -2.24 6.08
C PRO A 2 11.49 -2.02 7.54
N TYR A 3 11.75 -0.83 8.06
CA TYR A 3 10.94 -0.31 9.17
C TYR A 3 9.56 0.10 8.63
N TRP A 4 8.52 -0.19 9.42
CA TRP A 4 7.19 0.38 9.20
C TRP A 4 7.00 1.56 10.13
N ASN A 5 6.95 2.78 9.59
CA ASN A 5 6.50 3.93 10.36
C ASN A 5 4.98 3.93 10.33
N VAL A 6 4.35 3.72 11.48
CA VAL A 6 2.89 3.53 11.56
C VAL A 6 2.22 4.89 11.28
N PRO A 7 1.30 4.97 10.30
CA PRO A 7 0.48 6.15 10.07
C PRO A 7 -0.23 6.62 11.34
N GLU A 8 -0.44 7.94 11.45
CA GLU A 8 -1.08 8.54 12.62
C GLU A 8 -2.39 7.86 12.99
N SER A 9 -3.30 7.70 12.02
CA SER A 9 -4.63 7.09 12.23
C SER A 9 -4.53 5.70 12.83
N ILE A 10 -3.71 4.82 12.26
CA ILE A 10 -3.49 3.46 12.78
C ILE A 10 -2.86 3.52 14.19
N ALA A 11 -1.88 4.41 14.38
CA ALA A 11 -1.24 4.56 15.68
C ALA A 11 -2.23 4.99 16.77
N THR A 12 -3.16 5.90 16.46
CA THR A 12 -4.15 6.44 17.41
C THR A 12 -5.37 5.56 17.60
N GLU A 13 -5.88 4.95 16.53
CA GLU A 13 -7.17 4.23 16.51
C GLU A 13 -7.02 2.74 16.79
N GLU A 14 -5.90 2.12 16.39
CA GLU A 14 -5.70 0.68 16.52
C GLU A 14 -4.64 0.33 17.58
N ILE A 15 -3.45 0.95 17.51
CA ILE A 15 -2.32 0.54 18.36
C ILE A 15 -2.41 1.13 19.77
N LEU A 16 -2.63 2.45 19.89
CA LEU A 16 -2.64 3.13 21.19
C LEU A 16 -3.69 2.55 22.16
N PRO A 17 -4.94 2.24 21.76
CA PRO A 17 -5.92 1.67 22.67
C PRO A 17 -5.48 0.30 23.23
N VAL A 18 -4.90 -0.55 22.38
CA VAL A 18 -4.42 -1.88 22.79
C VAL A 18 -3.18 -1.76 23.68
N ALA A 19 -2.23 -0.89 23.33
CA ALA A 19 -1.02 -0.66 24.12
C ALA A 19 -1.31 -0.09 25.53
N ARG A 20 -2.42 0.63 25.71
CA ARG A 20 -2.89 1.10 27.03
C ARG A 20 -3.43 -0.03 27.90
N GLN A 21 -4.03 -1.04 27.30
CA GLN A 21 -4.60 -2.18 28.01
C GLN A 21 -3.53 -3.25 28.31
N ASP A 22 -2.59 -3.47 27.38
CA ASP A 22 -1.49 -4.43 27.52
C ASP A 22 -0.13 -3.71 27.30
N PRO A 23 0.59 -3.37 28.39
CA PRO A 23 1.91 -2.73 28.31
C PRO A 23 2.97 -3.58 27.59
N THR A 24 2.73 -4.88 27.40
CA THR A 24 3.64 -5.78 26.68
C THR A 24 3.38 -5.82 25.18
N PHE A 25 2.23 -5.30 24.71
CA PHE A 25 1.78 -5.36 23.32
C PHE A 25 2.85 -4.86 22.34
N LEU A 26 3.41 -3.67 22.59
CA LEU A 26 4.41 -3.07 21.71
C LEU A 26 5.63 -3.97 21.58
N ARG A 27 6.16 -4.47 22.70
CA ARG A 27 7.32 -5.36 22.72
C ARG A 27 7.04 -6.68 22.00
N ARG A 28 5.89 -7.31 22.28
CA ARG A 28 5.49 -8.60 21.67
C ARG A 28 5.33 -8.50 20.16
N ASN A 29 4.89 -7.35 19.66
CA ASN A 29 4.70 -7.09 18.22
C ASN A 29 5.84 -6.31 17.57
N ASN A 30 6.99 -6.20 18.24
CA ASN A 30 8.21 -5.61 17.73
C ASN A 30 8.09 -4.10 17.37
N TYR A 31 7.23 -3.37 18.07
CA TYR A 31 7.08 -1.92 17.98
C TYR A 31 8.01 -1.17 18.92
N GLU A 32 8.43 0.01 18.48
CA GLU A 32 9.16 1.01 19.26
C GLU A 32 8.46 2.36 19.21
N VAL A 33 8.54 3.11 20.31
CA VAL A 33 8.15 4.52 20.34
C VAL A 33 9.40 5.35 20.08
N VAL A 34 9.33 6.27 19.13
CA VAL A 34 10.47 7.06 18.69
C VAL A 34 10.15 8.55 18.84
N ARG A 35 11.09 9.30 19.43
CA ARG A 35 11.07 10.77 19.53
C ARG A 35 12.40 11.29 18.96
N ASN A 36 12.36 12.18 17.98
CA ASN A 36 13.56 12.76 17.36
C ASN A 36 14.60 11.70 16.93
N GLY A 37 14.13 10.59 16.34
CA GLY A 37 14.97 9.48 15.88
C GLY A 37 15.49 8.54 16.98
N ARG A 38 15.21 8.80 18.26
CA ARG A 38 15.63 7.96 19.39
C ARG A 38 14.47 7.16 19.96
N THR A 39 14.72 5.90 20.30
CA THR A 39 13.76 5.07 21.01
C THR A 39 13.52 5.61 22.41
N VAL A 40 12.26 5.78 22.79
CA VAL A 40 11.81 6.22 24.11
C VAL A 40 10.89 5.16 24.72
N GLY A 41 10.69 5.24 26.04
CA GLY A 41 9.79 4.31 26.74
C GLY A 41 8.33 4.47 26.32
N PRO A 42 7.50 3.42 26.44
CA PRO A 42 6.06 3.47 26.13
C PRO A 42 5.29 4.56 26.89
N GLY A 43 5.76 4.99 28.06
CA GLY A 43 5.13 6.08 28.83
C GLY A 43 5.14 7.44 28.13
N ALA A 44 5.94 7.63 27.08
CA ALA A 44 5.89 8.82 26.23
C ALA A 44 4.68 8.83 25.26
N LEU A 45 3.99 7.69 25.11
CA LEU A 45 2.94 7.53 24.13
C LEU A 45 1.61 8.15 24.61
N SER A 46 1.09 9.11 23.87
CA SER A 46 -0.25 9.66 24.06
C SER A 46 -0.84 10.09 22.72
N ALA A 47 -2.17 10.14 22.61
CA ALA A 47 -2.84 10.60 21.38
C ALA A 47 -2.37 12.00 20.96
N ARG A 48 -2.20 12.91 21.94
CA ARG A 48 -1.66 14.26 21.69
C ARG A 48 -0.23 14.24 21.17
N ALA A 49 0.64 13.44 21.77
CA ALA A 49 2.05 13.36 21.36
C ALA A 49 2.18 12.77 19.95
N ILE A 50 1.33 11.79 19.59
CA ILE A 50 1.26 11.23 18.23
C ILE A 50 0.76 12.29 17.24
N ALA A 51 -0.38 12.92 17.51
CA ALA A 51 -1.00 13.91 16.61
C ALA A 51 -0.14 15.16 16.40
N SER A 52 0.70 15.52 17.37
CA SER A 52 1.66 16.62 17.22
C SER A 52 2.96 16.25 16.48
N GLY A 53 3.16 14.97 16.15
CA GLY A 53 4.41 14.45 15.58
C GLY A 53 5.58 14.36 16.57
N GLU A 54 5.38 14.68 17.85
CA GLU A 54 6.42 14.62 18.88
C GLU A 54 6.93 13.19 19.08
N VAL A 55 6.02 12.21 19.01
CA VAL A 55 6.35 10.78 19.07
C VAL A 55 5.69 10.04 17.92
N ARG A 56 6.32 8.97 17.46
CA ARG A 56 5.76 8.07 16.47
C ARG A 56 5.99 6.62 16.86
N ILE A 57 5.11 5.74 16.42
CA ILE A 57 5.28 4.30 16.55
C ILE A 57 5.96 3.80 15.27
N ARG A 58 6.98 2.96 15.40
CA ARG A 58 7.51 2.20 14.27
C ARG A 58 7.59 0.72 14.60
N GLN A 59 7.31 -0.14 13.63
CA GLN A 59 7.61 -1.56 13.73
C GLN A 59 9.01 -1.82 13.18
N LYS A 60 9.80 -2.60 13.91
CA LYS A 60 11.12 -3.03 13.47
C LYS A 60 11.01 -4.10 12.36
N PRO A 61 12.04 -4.27 11.53
CA PRO A 61 12.10 -5.40 10.60
C PRO A 61 11.94 -6.75 11.32
N GLY A 62 11.29 -7.70 10.67
CA GLY A 62 11.08 -9.07 11.18
C GLY A 62 9.88 -9.75 10.51
N ALA A 63 9.70 -11.05 10.76
CA ALA A 63 8.66 -11.86 10.10
C ALA A 63 7.21 -11.36 10.32
N GLY A 64 6.95 -10.70 11.45
CA GLY A 64 5.65 -10.10 11.76
C GLY A 64 5.48 -8.65 11.29
N ASN A 65 6.41 -8.11 10.50
CA ASN A 65 6.35 -6.73 10.04
C ASN A 65 5.21 -6.54 9.04
N ALA A 66 4.36 -5.53 9.23
CA ALA A 66 3.20 -5.28 8.37
C ALA A 66 3.56 -4.92 6.91
N LEU A 67 4.81 -4.51 6.66
CA LEU A 67 5.35 -4.25 5.33
C LEU A 67 6.12 -5.44 4.74
N GLY A 68 6.11 -6.60 5.41
CA GLY A 68 6.87 -7.77 5.02
C GLY A 68 8.38 -7.48 4.91
N HIS A 69 9.02 -8.05 3.89
CA HIS A 69 10.46 -7.98 3.68
C HIS A 69 10.91 -6.85 2.75
N VAL A 70 10.03 -6.26 1.94
CA VAL A 70 10.39 -5.22 0.96
C VAL A 70 9.30 -4.17 0.82
N LYS A 71 9.71 -2.91 0.64
CA LYS A 71 8.85 -1.80 0.25
C LYS A 71 9.49 -1.07 -0.94
N PHE A 72 8.66 -0.64 -1.89
CA PHE A 72 9.07 0.14 -3.05
C PHE A 72 8.55 1.56 -2.89
N LEU A 73 9.49 2.47 -2.69
CA LEU A 73 9.21 3.89 -2.53
C LEU A 73 9.24 4.57 -3.88
N PHE A 74 8.26 5.43 -4.13
CA PHE A 74 8.21 6.28 -5.31
C PHE A 74 7.74 7.68 -4.91
N PRO A 75 8.19 8.75 -5.60
CA PRO A 75 7.79 10.11 -5.26
C PRO A 75 6.28 10.29 -5.36
N ASN A 76 5.64 10.72 -4.27
CA ASN A 76 4.23 11.10 -4.26
C ASN A 76 3.95 12.01 -3.04
N GLN A 77 2.81 12.69 -3.06
CA GLN A 77 2.38 13.61 -2.01
C GLN A 77 1.51 12.94 -0.92
N TYR A 78 1.29 11.63 -1.00
CA TYR A 78 0.26 10.92 -0.24
C TYR A 78 0.82 9.86 0.71
N ASP A 79 2.14 9.83 0.95
CA ASP A 79 2.84 8.80 1.73
C ASP A 79 2.49 7.35 1.29
N ILE A 80 2.12 7.17 0.03
CA ILE A 80 1.76 5.86 -0.55
C ILE A 80 3.04 5.16 -1.01
N TYR A 81 3.10 3.85 -0.80
CA TYR A 81 4.15 3.00 -1.34
C TYR A 81 3.61 1.61 -1.66
N LEU A 82 4.36 0.87 -2.48
CA LEU A 82 4.10 -0.54 -2.73
C LEU A 82 4.87 -1.36 -1.70
N HIS A 83 4.31 -2.46 -1.20
CA HIS A 83 5.02 -3.27 -0.21
C HIS A 83 4.57 -4.73 -0.17
N ASP A 84 5.42 -5.56 0.44
CA ASP A 84 5.13 -6.93 0.84
C ASP A 84 4.18 -6.98 2.05
N THR A 85 3.62 -8.13 2.36
CA THR A 85 2.72 -8.34 3.50
C THR A 85 2.87 -9.76 4.04
N PRO A 86 2.89 -9.99 5.36
CA PRO A 86 2.84 -11.35 5.91
C PRO A 86 1.45 -12.00 5.75
N ALA A 87 0.46 -11.25 5.25
CA ALA A 87 -0.93 -11.67 5.10
C ALA A 87 -1.27 -12.06 3.65
N ASP A 88 -0.51 -12.97 3.05
CA ASP A 88 -0.67 -13.42 1.64
C ASP A 88 -2.09 -13.93 1.33
N HIS A 89 -2.74 -14.56 2.31
CA HIS A 89 -4.10 -15.07 2.17
C HIS A 89 -5.12 -13.99 1.74
N LEU A 90 -4.85 -12.70 1.99
CA LEU A 90 -5.73 -11.60 1.61
C LEU A 90 -5.82 -11.39 0.09
N PHE A 91 -4.85 -11.86 -0.70
CA PHE A 91 -4.89 -11.74 -2.17
C PHE A 91 -5.97 -12.63 -2.80
N THR A 92 -6.41 -13.68 -2.10
CA THR A 92 -7.48 -14.57 -2.54
C THR A 92 -8.89 -13.97 -2.39
N GLN A 93 -9.01 -12.82 -1.72
CA GLN A 93 -10.31 -12.17 -1.50
C GLN A 93 -10.79 -11.41 -2.75
N LYS A 94 -12.12 -11.47 -3.01
CA LYS A 94 -12.76 -10.80 -4.15
C LYS A 94 -12.76 -9.27 -4.01
N ASN A 95 -12.89 -8.76 -2.79
CA ASN A 95 -12.69 -7.35 -2.47
C ASN A 95 -11.30 -7.21 -1.84
N ARG A 96 -10.49 -6.27 -2.31
CA ARG A 96 -9.10 -6.07 -1.84
C ARG A 96 -8.81 -4.66 -1.35
N ALA A 97 -9.85 -3.82 -1.23
CA ALA A 97 -9.74 -2.45 -0.73
C ALA A 97 -9.62 -2.38 0.82
N PHE A 98 -8.70 -3.16 1.39
CA PHE A 98 -8.50 -3.31 2.84
C PHE A 98 -7.20 -2.65 3.33
N SER A 99 -6.85 -1.47 2.81
CA SER A 99 -5.64 -0.79 3.24
C SER A 99 -5.92 0.65 3.66
N HIS A 100 -5.08 1.13 4.58
CA HIS A 100 -4.97 2.52 4.97
C HIS A 100 -4.28 3.37 3.89
N GLY A 101 -4.42 3.02 2.61
CA GLY A 101 -3.88 3.76 1.46
C GLY A 101 -2.62 3.19 0.80
N CYS A 102 -1.89 2.27 1.44
CA CYS A 102 -0.72 1.62 0.82
C CYS A 102 -1.12 0.43 -0.08
N ILE A 103 -0.30 0.11 -1.08
CA ILE A 103 -0.59 -0.92 -2.09
C ILE A 103 0.24 -2.17 -1.79
N ARG A 104 -0.43 -3.27 -1.42
CA ARG A 104 0.22 -4.57 -1.22
C ARG A 104 0.48 -5.24 -2.58
N VAL A 105 1.66 -5.81 -2.76
CA VAL A 105 2.05 -6.55 -3.97
C VAL A 105 2.04 -8.04 -3.65
N GLU A 106 1.37 -8.84 -4.48
CA GLU A 106 1.23 -10.31 -4.26
C GLU A 106 2.54 -11.07 -4.46
N ARG A 107 3.38 -10.62 -5.40
CA ARG A 107 4.69 -11.20 -5.70
C ARG A 107 5.80 -10.16 -5.51
N PRO A 108 6.01 -9.65 -4.28
CA PRO A 108 6.92 -8.54 -4.04
C PRO A 108 8.39 -8.97 -4.23
N ASP A 109 8.72 -10.22 -3.88
CA ASP A 109 10.06 -10.77 -4.09
C ASP A 109 10.44 -10.81 -5.59
N ASP A 110 9.52 -11.23 -6.44
CA ASP A 110 9.75 -11.29 -7.89
C ASP A 110 9.90 -9.89 -8.48
N LEU A 111 9.06 -8.95 -8.05
CA LEU A 111 9.23 -7.54 -8.43
C LEU A 111 10.59 -7.01 -8.00
N ALA A 112 11.02 -7.27 -6.75
CA ALA A 112 12.33 -6.85 -6.26
C ALA A 112 13.48 -7.44 -7.09
N ARG A 113 13.43 -8.74 -7.41
CA ARG A 113 14.41 -9.40 -8.29
C ARG A 113 14.45 -8.74 -9.67
N THR A 114 13.29 -8.51 -10.29
CA THR A 114 13.20 -7.89 -11.62
C THR A 114 13.77 -6.48 -11.62
N LEU A 115 13.44 -5.66 -10.62
CA LEU A 115 13.96 -4.30 -10.50
C LEU A 115 15.47 -4.28 -10.27
N LEU A 116 15.98 -5.13 -9.37
CA LEU A 116 17.43 -5.23 -9.13
C LEU A 116 18.18 -5.68 -10.38
N ALA A 117 17.66 -6.67 -11.12
CA ALA A 117 18.28 -7.16 -12.35
C ALA A 117 18.25 -6.12 -13.49
N ALA A 118 17.19 -5.31 -13.58
CA ALA A 118 17.02 -4.34 -14.67
C ALA A 118 17.78 -3.03 -14.45
N LEU A 119 18.12 -2.68 -13.20
CA LEU A 119 18.58 -1.32 -12.85
C LEU A 119 19.97 -1.28 -12.21
N SER A 120 20.56 -2.43 -11.95
CA SER A 120 21.89 -2.49 -11.34
C SER A 120 22.95 -2.62 -12.42
N ASP A 121 23.44 -1.47 -12.90
CA ASP A 121 24.63 -1.40 -13.77
C ASP A 121 25.91 -1.84 -13.03
N ARG A 122 25.84 -1.95 -11.70
CA ARG A 122 26.86 -2.45 -10.80
C ARG A 122 26.39 -3.79 -10.28
N ASP A 123 27.20 -4.84 -10.35
CA ASP A 123 27.01 -6.16 -9.72
C ASP A 123 26.52 -6.01 -8.26
N PRO A 124 25.20 -5.96 -8.00
CA PRO A 124 24.69 -5.71 -6.67
C PRO A 124 24.62 -7.05 -5.93
N ALA A 125 24.65 -7.01 -4.60
CA ALA A 125 24.23 -8.14 -3.79
C ALA A 125 22.88 -8.68 -4.32
N SER A 126 22.75 -10.00 -4.44
CA SER A 126 21.51 -10.60 -4.94
C SER A 126 20.33 -10.25 -4.01
N TYR A 127 19.10 -10.37 -4.51
CA TYR A 127 17.92 -10.17 -3.67
C TYR A 127 17.95 -11.07 -2.42
N GLU A 128 18.45 -12.30 -2.56
CA GLU A 128 18.56 -13.27 -1.47
C GLU A 128 19.54 -12.80 -0.40
N GLU A 129 20.68 -12.26 -0.82
CA GLU A 129 21.69 -11.72 0.08
C GLU A 129 21.14 -10.51 0.85
N LEU A 130 20.53 -9.56 0.13
CA LEU A 130 19.89 -8.38 0.72
C LEU A 130 18.76 -8.77 1.70
N ARG A 131 17.98 -9.79 1.36
CA ARG A 131 16.90 -10.30 2.23
C ARG A 131 17.46 -10.98 3.48
N GLY A 132 18.60 -11.67 3.36
CA GLY A 132 19.27 -12.36 4.46
C GLY A 132 19.97 -11.44 5.46
N ASN A 133 20.28 -10.20 5.07
CA ASN A 133 20.92 -9.23 5.95
C ASN A 133 20.01 -8.75 7.09
N GLU A 134 20.61 -8.51 8.24
CA GLU A 134 19.92 -7.88 9.36
C GLU A 134 19.76 -6.37 9.14
N GLY A 135 18.59 -5.85 9.50
CA GLY A 135 18.31 -4.42 9.46
C GLY A 135 17.79 -3.90 8.11
N GLU A 136 17.41 -2.62 8.10
CA GLU A 136 16.89 -1.96 6.90
C GLU A 136 18.04 -1.54 5.97
N GLN A 137 17.95 -1.95 4.71
CA GLN A 137 18.85 -1.53 3.64
C GLN A 137 18.08 -0.65 2.64
N TRP A 138 18.71 0.44 2.22
CA TRP A 138 18.16 1.35 1.22
C TRP A 138 18.94 1.18 -0.09
N ILE A 139 18.23 0.72 -1.12
CA ILE A 139 18.80 0.49 -2.45
C ILE A 139 18.25 1.56 -3.39
N PRO A 140 19.00 2.63 -3.68
CA PRO A 140 18.59 3.62 -4.66
C PRO A 140 18.75 3.05 -6.08
N PHE A 141 17.85 3.44 -6.98
CA PHE A 141 17.99 3.17 -8.41
C PHE A 141 18.43 4.45 -9.12
N ASP A 142 19.51 4.34 -9.91
CA ASP A 142 20.00 5.45 -10.74
C ASP A 142 19.03 5.75 -11.89
N HIS A 143 18.42 4.70 -12.42
CA HIS A 143 17.41 4.77 -13.48
C HIS A 143 16.02 4.93 -12.88
N LYS A 144 15.27 5.94 -13.36
CA LYS A 144 13.91 6.23 -12.89
C LYS A 144 12.90 5.31 -13.58
N ILE A 145 12.11 4.60 -12.79
CA ILE A 145 10.98 3.82 -13.29
C ILE A 145 9.69 4.62 -13.05
N PRO A 146 8.91 4.92 -14.10
CA PRO A 146 7.63 5.56 -13.92
C PRO A 146 6.62 4.60 -13.26
N VAL A 147 5.91 5.10 -12.25
CA VAL A 147 4.84 4.37 -11.56
C VAL A 147 3.53 5.10 -11.83
N TYR A 148 2.56 4.39 -12.43
CA TYR A 148 1.23 4.91 -12.70
C TYR A 148 0.21 4.18 -11.83
N ILE A 149 -0.53 4.92 -11.01
CA ILE A 149 -1.67 4.41 -10.25
C ILE A 149 -2.93 4.95 -10.93
N LEU A 150 -3.60 4.10 -11.69
CA LEU A 150 -4.75 4.46 -12.50
C LEU A 150 -6.01 3.81 -11.93
N TYR A 151 -7.14 4.48 -12.10
CA TYR A 151 -8.44 4.00 -11.67
C TYR A 151 -9.35 3.88 -12.89
N PHE A 152 -9.58 2.65 -13.33
CA PHE A 152 -10.46 2.34 -14.44
C PHE A 152 -11.57 1.40 -13.97
N THR A 153 -12.83 1.82 -14.15
CA THR A 153 -14.02 1.00 -13.92
C THR A 153 -14.49 0.28 -15.18
N ALA A 154 -13.85 0.55 -16.33
CA ALA A 154 -14.00 -0.19 -17.56
C ALA A 154 -12.64 -0.40 -18.25
N TRP A 155 -12.36 -1.61 -18.70
CA TRP A 155 -11.09 -1.96 -19.36
C TRP A 155 -11.32 -3.01 -20.46
N VAL A 156 -10.49 -2.99 -21.50
CA VAL A 156 -10.50 -4.00 -22.58
C VAL A 156 -9.34 -4.96 -22.34
N ASP A 157 -9.66 -6.22 -22.08
CA ASP A 157 -8.68 -7.28 -21.90
C ASP A 157 -7.85 -7.52 -23.16
N GLU A 158 -6.75 -8.27 -23.03
CA GLU A 158 -5.88 -8.65 -24.14
C GLU A 158 -6.63 -9.41 -25.26
N ASP A 159 -7.71 -10.12 -24.93
CA ASP A 159 -8.55 -10.84 -25.87
C ASP A 159 -9.62 -9.96 -26.56
N GLY A 160 -9.65 -8.66 -26.26
CA GLY A 160 -10.61 -7.69 -26.80
C GLY A 160 -11.93 -7.62 -26.02
N THR A 161 -12.10 -8.40 -24.94
CA THR A 161 -13.33 -8.39 -24.14
C THR A 161 -13.41 -7.12 -23.29
N LEU A 162 -14.50 -6.37 -23.42
CA LEU A 162 -14.80 -5.25 -22.54
C LEU A 162 -15.27 -5.76 -21.17
N ARG A 163 -14.60 -5.34 -20.11
CA ARG A 163 -14.97 -5.62 -18.71
C ARG A 163 -15.30 -4.35 -17.96
N PHE A 164 -16.23 -4.49 -17.02
CA PHE A 164 -16.59 -3.47 -16.05
C PHE A 164 -16.24 -3.94 -14.64
N HIS A 165 -15.78 -3.01 -13.81
CA HIS A 165 -15.42 -3.21 -12.41
C HIS A 165 -16.26 -2.28 -11.51
N PRO A 166 -16.55 -2.69 -10.26
CA PRO A 166 -17.29 -1.83 -9.33
C PRO A 166 -16.59 -0.50 -9.05
N ASP A 167 -17.35 0.60 -9.08
CA ASP A 167 -16.88 1.94 -8.70
C ASP A 167 -16.81 2.10 -7.18
N ILE A 168 -15.81 1.48 -6.55
CA ILE A 168 -15.63 1.49 -5.09
C ILE A 168 -15.31 2.87 -4.49
N TYR A 169 -15.01 3.87 -5.32
CA TYR A 169 -14.69 5.24 -4.86
C TYR A 169 -15.72 6.27 -5.33
N ASP A 170 -16.82 5.83 -5.94
CA ASP A 170 -17.90 6.70 -6.42
C ASP A 170 -17.43 7.82 -7.38
N ARG A 171 -16.37 7.55 -8.15
CA ARG A 171 -15.79 8.55 -9.06
C ARG A 171 -16.55 8.67 -10.37
N ASP A 172 -17.26 7.63 -10.79
CA ASP A 172 -17.98 7.61 -12.06
C ASP A 172 -19.22 8.51 -12.04
N ARG A 173 -19.77 8.79 -10.85
CA ARG A 173 -20.89 9.74 -10.68
C ARG A 173 -20.55 11.15 -11.21
N SER A 174 -19.28 11.54 -11.14
CA SER A 174 -18.83 12.82 -11.72
C SER A 174 -18.88 12.83 -13.25
N LEU A 175 -18.71 11.67 -13.90
CA LEU A 175 -18.73 11.51 -15.35
C LEU A 175 -20.15 11.53 -15.92
N GLU A 176 -21.16 11.15 -15.13
CA GLU A 176 -22.56 11.19 -15.55
C GLU A 176 -23.08 12.61 -15.80
N GLY A 177 -22.62 13.58 -15.00
CA GLY A 177 -22.90 15.00 -15.24
C GLY A 177 -22.30 15.50 -16.56
N GLU A 178 -21.04 15.13 -16.84
CA GLU A 178 -20.35 15.52 -18.09
C GLU A 178 -20.93 14.82 -19.33
N ARG A 179 -21.42 13.58 -19.18
CA ARG A 179 -22.03 12.81 -20.27
C ARG A 179 -23.32 13.45 -20.77
N GLN A 180 -24.15 13.98 -19.86
CA GLN A 180 -25.38 14.68 -20.24
C GLN A 180 -25.09 16.00 -20.97
N GLU A 181 -24.00 16.67 -20.63
CA GLU A 181 -23.61 17.96 -21.22
C GLU A 181 -22.98 17.82 -22.61
N LYS A 182 -22.20 16.74 -22.86
CA LYS A 182 -21.47 16.57 -24.14
C LYS A 182 -22.17 15.69 -25.19
N LEU A 183 -23.01 14.73 -24.80
CA LEU A 183 -23.58 13.74 -25.73
C LEU A 183 -25.11 13.82 -25.86
N GLY A 184 -25.78 14.67 -25.07
CA GLY A 184 -27.24 14.71 -25.00
C GLY A 184 -27.84 13.43 -24.41
N PRO A 185 -29.17 13.40 -24.16
CA PRO A 185 -29.85 12.22 -23.66
C PRO A 185 -29.79 11.09 -24.70
N VAL A 186 -29.27 9.92 -24.30
CA VAL A 186 -29.29 8.72 -25.13
C VAL A 186 -30.70 8.14 -25.08
N GLU A 187 -31.46 8.27 -26.16
CA GLU A 187 -32.74 7.57 -26.28
C GLU A 187 -32.51 6.05 -26.34
N PRO A 188 -33.22 5.25 -25.52
CA PRO A 188 -33.14 3.81 -25.62
C PRO A 188 -33.66 3.36 -26.99
N ARG A 189 -32.80 2.70 -27.77
CA ARG A 189 -33.24 2.09 -29.04
C ARG A 189 -34.24 0.97 -28.73
N PRO A 190 -35.41 0.95 -29.41
CA PRO A 190 -36.38 -0.12 -29.21
C PRO A 190 -35.76 -1.46 -29.64
N VAL A 191 -35.86 -2.44 -28.75
CA VAL A 191 -35.55 -3.84 -29.04
C VAL A 191 -36.65 -4.33 -29.97
N THR A 192 -36.39 -4.35 -31.28
CA THR A 192 -37.27 -5.03 -32.22
C THR A 192 -37.12 -6.53 -32.02
N GLY A 193 -38.09 -7.13 -31.34
CA GLY A 193 -38.25 -8.57 -31.31
C GLY A 193 -38.49 -9.09 -32.74
N ALA A 194 -37.81 -10.17 -33.09
CA ALA A 194 -38.18 -11.01 -34.22
C ALA A 194 -38.58 -12.38 -33.66
N THR A 195 -39.88 -12.55 -33.53
CA THR A 195 -40.55 -13.85 -33.55
C THR A 195 -40.34 -14.51 -34.92
N SER A 196 -39.84 -15.74 -34.93
CA SER A 196 -40.38 -16.88 -35.68
C SER A 196 -39.59 -18.13 -35.33
#